data_AF-A0AAD0S7M2-F1
#
_entry.id   AF-A0AAD0S7M2-F1
#
_cell.length_a   1.000
_cell.length_b   1.000
_cell.length_c   1.000
_cell.angle_alpha   90.00
_cell.angle_beta   90.00
_cell.angle_gamma   90.00
#
_symmetry.space_group_name_H-M   'P 1'
#
loop_
_entity.id
_entity.type
_entity.pdbx_description
1 polymer ?
#
loop_
_entity_poly.entity_id
_entity_poly.type
_entity_poly.pdbx_seq_one_letter_code
_entity_poly.pdbx_strand_id
1 'polypeptide(L)'
;MRPITPLDPSGMSAEARVAEVAATLARALRRLRTLPIPNAVRDGQEALGFSSPQRVHSNPAVRVRKAVRAAAVQQHSKEFE
;
A
#
# COMPACT_ATOMS: atom_id res chain seq x y z
N MET A 1 5.74 17.04 -14.44
CA MET A 1 6.69 17.01 -13.31
C MET A 1 7.38 18.36 -13.24
N ARG A 2 7.25 19.13 -12.15
CA ARG A 2 8.04 20.38 -12.02
C ARG A 2 9.49 20.00 -11.74
N PRO A 3 10.47 20.61 -12.42
CA PRO A 3 11.88 20.37 -12.14
C PRO A 3 12.18 20.78 -10.70
N ILE A 4 12.87 19.89 -9.97
CA ILE A 4 13.44 20.21 -8.66
C ILE A 4 14.76 20.88 -8.97
N THR A 5 14.79 22.21 -9.01
CA THR A 5 16.04 22.95 -9.09
C THR A 5 16.72 22.83 -7.74
N PRO A 6 17.90 22.19 -7.63
CA PRO A 6 18.62 22.17 -6.37
C PRO A 6 19.04 23.60 -6.03
N LEU A 7 18.61 24.08 -4.87
CA LEU A 7 19.05 25.37 -4.33
C LEU A 7 20.51 25.21 -3.89
N ASP A 8 21.38 26.14 -4.27
CA ASP A 8 22.77 26.15 -3.83
C ASP A 8 22.85 26.63 -2.37
N PRO A 9 23.23 25.76 -1.41
CA PRO A 9 23.27 26.11 0.02
C PRO A 9 24.37 27.12 0.37
N SER A 10 25.31 27.35 -0.55
CA SER A 10 26.47 28.24 -0.38
C SER A 10 26.07 29.72 -0.43
N GLY A 11 24.99 30.05 -1.15
CA GLY A 11 24.45 31.40 -1.27
C GLY A 11 23.33 31.75 -0.27
N MET A 12 22.95 30.81 0.60
CA MET A 12 21.81 30.97 1.51
C MET A 12 22.22 31.48 2.89
N SER A 13 21.44 32.40 3.44
CA SER A 13 21.54 32.78 4.85
C SER A 13 21.19 31.59 5.75
N ALA A 14 21.60 31.63 7.02
CA ALA A 14 21.30 30.58 7.98
C ALA A 14 19.78 30.41 8.16
N GLU A 15 19.03 31.52 8.16
CA GLU A 15 17.57 31.54 8.29
C GLU A 15 16.89 30.90 7.08
N ALA A 16 17.38 31.20 5.88
CA ALA A 16 16.86 30.62 4.63
C ALA A 16 17.04 29.10 4.59
N ARG A 17 18.20 28.59 5.06
CA ARG A 17 18.46 27.15 5.17
C ARG A 17 17.51 26.47 6.16
N VAL A 18 17.30 27.08 7.33
CA VAL A 18 16.38 26.53 8.34
C VAL A 18 14.96 26.47 7.80
N ALA A 19 14.51 27.51 7.09
CA ALA A 19 13.17 27.55 6.50
C ALA A 19 12.98 26.44 5.43
N GLU A 20 13.99 26.18 4.60
CA GLU A 20 13.94 25.12 3.58
C GLU A 20 13.88 23.71 4.21
N VAL A 21 14.71 23.47 5.23
CA VAL A 21 14.70 22.19 5.97
C VAL A 21 13.33 21.99 6.63
N ALA A 22 12.79 23.02 7.28
CA ALA A 22 11.46 22.96 7.90
C ALA A 22 10.36 22.68 6.87
N ALA A 23 10.39 23.34 5.71
CA ALA A 23 9.42 23.13 4.64
C ALA A 23 9.49 21.71 4.05
N THR A 24 10.70 21.20 3.84
CA THR A 24 10.95 19.84 3.35
C THR A 24 10.44 18.80 4.35
N LEU A 25 10.77 18.97 5.63
CA LEU A 25 10.31 18.10 6.70
C LEU A 25 8.78 18.10 6.81
N ALA A 26 8.15 19.28 6.80
CA ALA A 26 6.70 19.40 6.87
C ALA A 26 5.99 18.69 5.70
N ARG A 27 6.55 18.78 4.48
CA ARG A 27 6.03 18.08 3.30
C ARG A 27 6.18 16.57 3.44
N ALA A 28 7.34 16.09 3.92
CA ALA A 28 7.58 14.67 4.14
C ALA A 28 6.64 14.09 5.21
N LEU A 29 6.47 14.78 6.34
CA LEU A 29 5.57 14.38 7.42
C LEU A 29 4.11 14.31 6.97
N ARG A 30 3.65 15.26 6.13
CA ARG A 30 2.32 15.18 5.52
C ARG A 30 2.17 13.91 4.69
N ARG A 31 3.13 13.60 3.82
CA ARG A 31 3.08 12.39 2.98
C ARG A 31 3.12 11.10 3.80
N LEU A 32 3.87 11.08 4.90
CA LEU A 32 3.94 9.93 5.81
C LEU A 32 2.62 9.71 6.55
N ARG A 33 1.97 10.79 7.00
CA ARG A 33 0.63 10.72 7.62
C ARG A 33 -0.46 10.31 6.64
N THR A 34 -0.30 10.65 5.37
CA THR A 34 -1.22 10.27 4.30
C THR A 34 -0.75 9.02 3.56
N LEU A 35 0.04 8.13 4.18
CA LEU A 35 0.46 6.89 3.53
C LEU A 35 -0.80 6.21 2.97
N PRO A 36 -0.85 5.87 1.66
CA PRO A 36 -1.99 5.11 1.16
C PRO A 36 -2.07 3.83 1.98
N ILE A 37 -3.26 3.55 2.50
CA ILE A 37 -3.55 2.34 3.26
C ILE A 37 -2.94 1.18 2.46
N PRO A 38 -2.03 0.35 3.02
CA PRO A 38 -1.40 -0.74 2.30
C PRO A 38 -2.40 -1.72 1.67
N ASN A 39 -3.64 -1.69 2.18
CA ASN A 39 -4.78 -2.49 1.77
C ASN A 39 -5.85 -1.70 1.01
N ALA A 40 -5.56 -0.48 0.54
CA ALA A 40 -6.39 0.17 -0.47
C ALA A 40 -6.20 -0.64 -1.77
N VAL A 41 -7.00 -1.69 -1.89
CA VAL A 41 -7.20 -2.43 -3.14
C VAL A 41 -7.45 -1.37 -4.20
N ARG A 42 -6.49 -1.20 -5.12
CA ARG A 42 -6.71 -0.37 -6.30
C ARG A 42 -7.75 -1.11 -7.13
N ASP A 43 -9.02 -0.75 -6.95
CA ASP A 43 -10.07 -1.14 -7.88
C ASP A 43 -9.62 -0.74 -9.30
N GLY A 44 -9.49 -1.73 -10.18
CA GLY A 44 -9.08 -1.53 -11.58
C GLY A 44 -7.60 -1.77 -11.92
N GLN A 45 -6.79 -2.41 -11.06
CA GLN A 45 -5.53 -3.01 -11.54
C GLN A 45 -5.83 -4.38 -12.18
N GLU A 46 -5.91 -4.42 -13.51
CA GLU A 46 -5.87 -5.68 -14.24
C GLU A 46 -4.65 -6.50 -13.80
N ALA A 47 -4.87 -7.77 -13.49
CA ALA A 47 -3.80 -8.69 -13.14
C ALA A 47 -2.84 -8.77 -14.33
N LEU A 48 -1.60 -8.31 -14.14
CA LEU A 48 -0.53 -8.26 -15.15
C LEU A 48 -0.05 -9.65 -15.61
N GLY A 49 -0.88 -10.70 -15.52
CA GLY A 49 -0.56 -12.06 -15.93
C GLY A 49 0.51 -12.76 -15.08
N PHE A 50 1.11 -12.09 -14.10
CA PHE A 50 2.05 -12.73 -13.18
C PHE A 50 1.32 -13.75 -12.31
N SER A 51 1.85 -14.98 -12.28
CA SER A 51 1.41 -15.98 -11.31
C SER A 51 1.52 -15.39 -9.91
N SER A 52 0.46 -15.54 -9.11
CA SER A 52 0.50 -15.17 -7.70
C SER A 52 1.75 -15.79 -7.06
N PRO A 53 2.48 -15.08 -6.18
CA PRO A 53 3.63 -15.63 -5.50
C PRO A 53 3.27 -17.01 -4.94
N GLN A 54 3.97 -18.04 -5.40
CA GLN A 54 3.72 -19.41 -4.98
C GLN A 54 3.89 -19.44 -3.46
N ARG A 55 2.79 -19.65 -2.73
CA ARG A 55 2.78 -19.54 -1.26
C ARG A 55 3.48 -20.76 -0.69
N VAL A 56 4.79 -20.70 -0.54
CA VAL A 56 5.64 -21.81 -0.05
C VAL A 56 5.26 -22.23 1.37
N HIS A 57 4.67 -21.32 2.17
CA HIS A 57 4.12 -21.62 3.48
C HIS A 57 2.69 -21.08 3.62
N SER A 58 1.71 -21.85 3.16
CA SER A 58 0.31 -21.56 3.48
C SER A 58 0.05 -21.93 4.95
N ASN A 59 -0.36 -20.96 5.78
CA ASN A 59 -0.83 -21.24 7.13
C ASN A 59 -1.97 -22.28 7.08
N PRO A 60 -1.81 -23.46 7.70
CA PRO A 60 -2.81 -24.54 7.63
C PRO A 60 -4.17 -24.13 8.19
N ALA A 61 -4.20 -23.25 9.20
CA ALA A 61 -5.45 -22.74 9.78
C ALA A 61 -6.25 -21.87 8.78
N VAL A 62 -5.58 -21.22 7.83
CA VAL A 62 -6.25 -20.45 6.77
C VAL A 62 -6.85 -21.38 5.72
N ARG A 63 -6.19 -22.50 5.42
CA ARG A 63 -6.73 -23.53 4.52
C ARG A 63 -7.99 -24.19 5.08
N VAL A 64 -7.95 -24.58 6.35
CA VAL A 64 -9.11 -25.19 7.04
C VAL A 64 -10.30 -24.24 7.05
N ARG A 65 -10.10 -22.96 7.43
CA ARG A 65 -11.19 -21.97 7.45
C ARG A 65 -11.79 -21.73 6.06
N LYS A 66 -10.98 -21.67 5.00
CA LYS A 66 -11.49 -21.56 3.63
C LYS A 66 -12.27 -22.80 3.21
N ALA A 67 -11.79 -24.00 3.53
CA ALA A 67 -12.46 -25.25 3.19
C ALA A 67 -13.82 -25.37 3.92
N VAL A 68 -13.86 -25.05 5.22
CA VAL A 68 -15.11 -25.05 6.01
C VAL A 68 -16.12 -24.07 5.42
N ARG A 69 -15.69 -22.86 5.05
CA ARG A 69 -16.57 -21.86 4.43
C ARG A 69 -17.09 -22.30 3.07
N ALA A 70 -16.25 -22.93 2.24
CA ALA A 70 -16.66 -23.46 0.95
C ALA A 70 -17.67 -24.62 1.11
N ALA A 71 -17.45 -25.52 2.07
CA ALA A 71 -18.37 -26.60 2.38
C ALA A 71 -19.73 -26.07 2.88
N ALA A 72 -19.74 -25.06 3.76
CA ALA A 72 -20.97 -24.45 4.25
C ALA A 72 -21.78 -23.81 3.11
N VAL A 73 -21.12 -23.14 2.14
CA VAL A 73 -21.80 -22.57 0.97
C VAL A 73 -22.35 -23.66 0.04
N GLN A 74 -21.66 -24.79 -0.10
CA GLN A 74 -22.17 -25.95 -0.85
C GLN A 74 -23.35 -26.64 -0.18
N GLN A 75 -23.37 -26.71 1.15
CA GLN A 75 -24.53 -27.24 1.89
C GLN A 75 -25.73 -26.32 1.72
N HIS A 76 -25.52 -25.01 1.88
CA HIS A 76 -26.59 -24.04 1.71
C HIS A 76 -27.15 -24.03 0.28
N SER A 77 -26.35 -24.29 -0.76
CA SER A 77 -26.86 -24.36 -2.15
C SER A 77 -27.62 -25.66 -2.46
N LYS A 78 -27.37 -26.75 -1.72
CA LYS A 78 -28.13 -28.01 -1.85
C LYS A 78 -29.46 -28.01 -1.10
N GLU A 79 -29.66 -27.09 -0.15
CA GLU A 79 -30.92 -26.96 0.59
C GLU A 79 -31.97 -26.13 -0.16
N PHE A 80 -31.62 -25.51 -1.30
CA PHE A 80 -32.52 -24.71 -2.14
C PHE A 80 -32.74 -25.29 -3.56
N GLU A 81 -32.40 -26.56 -3.80
CA GLU A 81 -32.84 -27.37 -4.94
C GLU A 81 -33.86 -28.43 -4.49
#